data_AF-A0A367PDK0-F1
#
_entry.id   AF-A0A367PDK0-F1
#
_cell.length_a   1.000
_cell.length_b   1.000
_cell.length_c   1.000
_cell.angle_alpha   90.00
_cell.angle_beta   90.00
_cell.angle_gamma   90.00
#
_symmetry.space_group_name_H-M   'P 1'
#
loop_
_entity.id
_entity.type
_entity.pdbx_description
1 polymer ?
#
loop_
_entity_poly.entity_id
_entity_poly.type
_entity_poly.pdbx_seq_one_letter_code
_entity_poly.pdbx_strand_id
1 'polypeptide(L)'
;ADASGGTTKEAHDYAMQRMVQAGVVPVTWQQVMLEWQRDWKNRETYDEVMAVAKEHSGAYGMGVDYAYTMVHKAAQRTATTHESLAPVHAPVVER
;
A
#
# COMPACT_ATOMS: atom_id res chain seq x y z
N ALA A 1 -4.24 -11.53 10.72
CA ALA A 1 -4.88 -11.07 9.47
C ALA A 1 -3.81 -10.67 8.47
N ASP A 2 -2.93 -9.71 8.80
CA ASP A 2 -1.76 -9.32 7.99
C ASP A 2 -0.54 -8.88 8.84
N ALA A 3 -0.75 -8.54 10.11
CA ALA A 3 0.30 -8.15 11.07
C ALA A 3 0.51 -9.15 12.23
N SER A 4 0.10 -10.41 12.06
CA SER A 4 0.35 -11.49 13.04
C SER A 4 0.52 -12.82 12.30
N GLY A 5 1.43 -13.67 12.76
CA GLY A 5 1.74 -14.97 12.15
C GLY A 5 1.70 -16.13 13.15
N GLY A 6 1.50 -17.35 12.64
CA GLY A 6 1.64 -18.60 13.40
C GLY A 6 2.94 -19.33 13.02
N THR A 7 3.34 -20.32 13.82
CA THR A 7 4.50 -21.17 13.52
C THR A 7 4.33 -21.98 12.24
N THR A 8 3.09 -22.28 11.86
CA THR A 8 2.70 -22.81 10.54
C THR A 8 1.45 -22.11 10.04
N LYS A 9 1.10 -22.33 8.76
CA LYS A 9 -0.15 -21.83 8.17
C LYS A 9 -1.36 -22.39 8.90
N GLU A 10 -1.37 -23.69 9.20
CA GLU A 10 -2.47 -24.38 9.86
C GLU A 10 -2.66 -23.84 11.29
N ALA A 11 -1.56 -23.64 12.02
CA ALA A 11 -1.60 -23.07 13.36
C ALA A 11 -2.18 -21.64 13.36
N HIS A 12 -1.80 -20.81 12.38
CA HIS A 12 -2.37 -19.48 12.20
C HIS A 12 -3.86 -19.54 11.87
N ASP A 13 -4.25 -20.36 10.89
CA ASP A 13 -5.62 -20.47 10.40
C ASP A 13 -6.58 -20.92 11.52
N TYR A 14 -6.21 -21.94 12.33
CA TYR A 14 -7.03 -22.38 13.45
C TYR A 14 -7.12 -21.34 14.58
N ALA A 15 -6.03 -20.59 14.85
CA ALA A 15 -6.07 -19.50 15.81
C ALA A 15 -7.03 -18.37 15.36
N MET A 16 -6.97 -18.00 14.07
CA MET A 16 -7.90 -17.03 13.48
C MET A 16 -9.36 -17.49 13.59
N GLN A 17 -9.65 -18.76 13.28
CA GLN A 17 -11.00 -19.33 13.43
C GLN A 17 -11.53 -19.24 14.86
N ARG A 18 -10.69 -19.55 15.86
CA ARG A 18 -11.04 -19.43 17.28
C ARG A 18 -11.37 -17.99 17.68
N MET A 19 -10.58 -17.02 17.21
CA MET A 19 -10.85 -15.60 17.47
C MET A 19 -12.20 -15.16 16.89
N VAL A 20 -12.50 -15.57 15.64
CA VAL A 20 -13.79 -15.27 15.00
C VAL A 20 -14.96 -15.89 15.77
N GLN A 21 -14.84 -17.14 16.21
CA GLN A 21 -15.86 -17.80 17.04
C GLN A 21 -16.10 -17.08 18.38
N ALA A 22 -15.07 -16.42 18.92
CA ALA A 22 -15.16 -15.59 20.11
C ALA A 22 -15.70 -14.17 19.84
N GLY A 23 -16.07 -13.85 18.60
CA GLY A 23 -16.64 -12.56 18.20
C GLY A 23 -15.61 -11.50 17.78
N VAL A 24 -14.33 -11.85 17.64
CA VAL A 24 -13.31 -10.93 17.13
C VAL A 24 -13.53 -10.68 15.64
N VAL A 25 -13.38 -9.44 15.19
CA VAL A 25 -13.42 -9.04 13.77
C VAL A 25 -12.00 -8.77 13.28
N PRO A 26 -11.42 -9.68 12.47
CA PRO A 26 -10.08 -9.46 11.92
C PRO A 26 -10.06 -8.31 10.91
N VAL A 27 -9.08 -7.42 11.05
CA VAL A 27 -8.83 -6.30 10.14
C VAL A 27 -7.35 -6.23 9.77
N THR A 28 -7.01 -5.42 8.76
CA THR A 28 -5.63 -5.17 8.34
C THR A 28 -5.01 -4.00 9.12
N TRP A 29 -3.67 -3.91 9.15
CA TRP A 29 -2.99 -2.78 9.77
C TRP A 29 -3.43 -1.45 9.14
N GLN A 30 -3.64 -1.46 7.81
CA GLN A 30 -4.09 -0.29 7.07
C GLN A 30 -5.50 0.12 7.48
N GLN A 31 -6.42 -0.83 7.63
CA GLN A 31 -7.77 -0.54 8.08
C GLN A 31 -7.75 0.12 9.46
N VAL A 32 -6.95 -0.42 10.40
CA VAL A 32 -6.78 0.18 11.74
C VAL A 32 -6.27 1.61 11.66
N MET A 33 -5.21 1.86 10.88
CA MET A 33 -4.66 3.20 10.69
C MET A 33 -5.69 4.18 10.13
N LEU A 34 -6.47 3.77 9.13
CA LEU A 34 -7.47 4.62 8.49
C LEU A 34 -8.72 4.82 9.35
N GLU A 35 -9.06 3.88 10.22
CA GLU A 35 -10.10 4.06 11.25
C GLU A 35 -9.69 5.11 12.29
N TRP A 36 -8.41 5.12 12.69
CA TRP A 36 -7.87 6.17 13.56
C TRP A 36 -7.78 7.52 12.88
N GLN A 37 -7.30 7.59 11.62
CA GLN A 37 -7.26 8.84 10.86
C GLN A 37 -8.68 9.41 10.68
N ARG A 38 -9.65 8.54 10.35
CA ARG A 38 -11.09 8.75 10.14
C ARG A 38 -11.48 9.76 9.05
N ASP A 39 -10.85 10.93 9.00
CA ASP A 39 -11.14 12.03 8.10
C ASP A 39 -9.84 12.82 7.78
N TRP A 40 -9.70 13.31 6.55
CA TRP A 40 -8.54 14.10 6.11
C TRP A 40 -8.56 15.56 6.59
N LYS A 41 -9.65 15.99 7.25
CA LYS A 41 -9.70 17.23 8.03
C LYS A 41 -8.81 17.16 9.28
N ASN A 42 -8.50 15.96 9.79
CA ASN A 42 -7.61 15.78 10.93
C ASN A 42 -6.15 15.95 10.49
N ARG A 43 -5.66 17.19 10.55
CA ARG A 43 -4.34 17.56 10.04
C ARG A 43 -3.19 17.20 10.97
N GLU A 44 -3.44 16.98 12.25
CA GLU A 44 -2.42 16.65 13.26
C GLU A 44 -1.68 15.33 12.99
N THR A 45 -2.32 14.39 12.29
CA THR A 45 -1.76 13.07 11.95
C THR A 45 -1.59 12.84 10.45
N TYR A 46 -1.88 13.86 9.64
CA TYR A 46 -1.97 13.73 8.19
C TYR A 46 -0.63 13.32 7.58
N ASP A 47 0.44 14.03 7.94
CA ASP A 47 1.76 13.82 7.34
C ASP A 47 2.34 12.47 7.75
N GLU A 48 2.12 12.05 9.01
CA GLU A 48 2.55 10.76 9.54
C GLU A 48 1.81 9.60 8.87
N VAL A 49 0.48 9.70 8.73
CA VAL A 49 -0.32 8.68 8.03
C VAL A 49 0.08 8.59 6.55
N MET A 50 0.31 9.72 5.89
CA MET A 50 0.80 9.76 4.51
C MET A 50 2.19 9.14 4.38
N ALA A 51 3.08 9.38 5.34
CA ALA A 51 4.41 8.78 5.35
C ALA A 51 4.32 7.25 5.46
N VAL A 52 3.53 6.72 6.40
CA VAL A 52 3.31 5.28 6.55
C VAL A 52 2.69 4.66 5.30
N ALA A 53 1.69 5.32 4.70
CA ALA A 53 1.04 4.84 3.49
C ALA A 53 2.01 4.76 2.29
N LYS A 54 2.82 5.80 2.06
CA LYS A 54 3.81 5.82 0.96
C LYS A 54 4.86 4.73 1.09
N GLU A 55 5.24 4.37 2.31
CA GLU A 55 6.30 3.39 2.56
C GLU A 55 5.77 1.95 2.56
N HIS A 56 4.62 1.70 3.19
CA HIS A 56 4.18 0.34 3.51
C HIS A 56 2.91 -0.11 2.79
N SER A 57 2.22 0.78 2.08
CA SER A 57 0.88 0.48 1.54
C SER A 57 0.82 0.12 0.05
N GLY A 58 1.95 -0.16 -0.59
CA GLY A 58 1.99 -0.60 -1.99
C GLY A 58 1.19 0.32 -2.92
N ALA A 59 0.14 -0.20 -3.56
CA ALA A 59 -0.67 0.54 -4.53
C ALA A 59 -1.28 1.84 -3.97
N TYR A 60 -1.70 1.87 -2.70
CA TYR A 60 -2.21 3.11 -2.12
C TYR A 60 -1.10 4.16 -1.96
N GLY A 61 0.09 3.74 -1.53
CA GLY A 61 1.28 4.59 -1.49
C GLY A 61 1.63 5.15 -2.87
N MET A 62 1.57 4.32 -3.92
CA MET A 62 1.75 4.79 -5.30
C MET A 62 0.66 5.79 -5.72
N GLY A 63 -0.58 5.61 -5.28
CA GLY A 63 -1.67 6.55 -5.52
C GLY A 63 -1.42 7.92 -4.86
N VAL A 64 -0.83 7.93 -3.67
CA VAL A 64 -0.39 9.17 -3.01
C VAL A 64 0.72 9.84 -3.83
N ASP A 65 1.76 9.09 -4.23
CA ASP A 65 2.84 9.64 -5.06
C ASP A 65 2.32 10.19 -6.40
N TYR A 66 1.38 9.49 -7.05
CA TYR A 66 0.69 9.96 -8.26
C TYR A 66 -0.05 11.28 -8.02
N ALA A 67 -0.84 11.39 -6.94
CA ALA A 67 -1.57 12.62 -6.64
C ALA A 67 -0.62 13.80 -6.39
N TYR A 68 0.45 13.58 -5.61
CA TYR A 68 1.46 14.61 -5.35
C TYR A 68 2.15 15.09 -6.63
N THR A 69 2.56 14.16 -7.50
CA THR A 69 3.32 14.48 -8.72
C THR A 69 2.45 15.02 -9.84
N MET A 70 1.35 14.35 -10.15
CA MET A 70 0.54 14.63 -11.35
C MET A 70 -0.54 15.68 -11.09
N VAL A 71 -1.10 15.73 -9.88
CA VAL A 71 -2.17 16.67 -9.53
C VAL A 71 -1.61 17.91 -8.84
N HIS A 72 -0.74 17.72 -7.84
CA HIS A 72 -0.17 18.82 -7.06
C HIS A 72 1.17 19.35 -7.60
N LYS A 73 1.73 18.74 -8.65
CA LYS A 73 2.99 19.16 -9.29
C LYS A 73 4.19 19.19 -8.34
N ALA A 74 4.15 18.40 -7.27
CA ALA A 74 5.30 18.18 -6.40
C ALA A 74 6.35 17.34 -7.12
N ALA A 75 7.60 17.43 -6.66
CA ALA A 75 8.67 16.57 -7.18
C ALA A 75 8.36 15.09 -6.91
N GLN A 76 8.76 14.22 -7.84
CA GLN A 76 8.70 12.78 -7.62
C GLN A 76 9.59 12.36 -6.44
N ARG A 77 9.16 11.33 -5.70
CA ARG A 77 9.92 10.78 -4.56
C ARG A 77 11.18 10.02 -5.01
N THR A 78 11.12 9.39 -6.19
CA THR A 78 12.23 8.58 -6.72
C THR A 78 13.40 9.47 -7.13
N ALA A 79 14.60 9.17 -6.60
CA ALA A 79 15.83 9.89 -6.93
C ALA A 79 16.37 9.56 -8.34
N THR A 80 16.03 8.39 -8.87
CA THR A 80 16.42 7.96 -10.22
C THR A 80 15.36 8.32 -11.25
N THR A 81 15.75 9.04 -12.30
CA THR A 81 14.87 9.28 -13.45
C THR A 81 14.65 7.95 -14.18
N HIS A 82 13.39 7.54 -14.32
CA HIS A 82 13.05 6.37 -15.14
C HIS A 82 12.90 6.84 -16.58
N GLU A 83 13.84 6.47 -17.44
CA GLU A 83 13.74 6.76 -18.87
C GLU A 83 12.78 5.77 -19.52
N SER A 84 11.71 6.28 -20.12
CA SER A 84 10.88 5.46 -21.00
C SER A 84 11.62 5.25 -22.31
N LEU A 85 11.97 3.99 -22.62
CA LEU A 85 12.44 3.65 -23.95
C LEU A 85 11.28 3.80 -24.94
N ALA A 86 11.57 4.39 -26.11
CA ALA A 86 10.61 4.40 -27.20
C ALA A 86 10.35 2.96 -27.67
N PRO A 87 9.13 2.61 -28.08
CA PRO A 87 8.84 1.29 -28.63
C PRO A 87 9.72 1.02 -29.86
N VAL A 88 10.42 -0.11 -29.86
CA VAL A 88 11.23 -0.58 -31.00
C VAL A 88 10.42 -1.61 -31.77
N HIS A 89 10.27 -1.41 -33.08
CA HIS A 89 9.60 -2.39 -33.94
C HIS A 89 10.35 -3.74 -33.92
N ALA A 90 9.62 -4.85 -33.88
CA ALA A 90 10.22 -6.18 -33.92
C ALA A 90 10.99 -6.39 -35.24
N PRO A 91 12.21 -6.96 -35.26
CA PRO A 91 12.94 -7.15 -36.50
C PRO A 91 12.13 -8.05 -37.45
N VAL A 92 11.87 -7.55 -38.67
CA VAL A 92 11.27 -8.36 -39.74
C VAL A 92 12.39 -9.20 -40.33
N VAL A 93 12.32 -10.52 -40.16
CA VAL A 93 13.20 -11.44 -40.88
C VAL A 93 12.55 -11.69 -42.25
N GLU A 94 13.11 -11.11 -43.31
CA GLU A 94 12.75 -11.50 -44.68
C GLU A 94 13.13 -12.97 -44.88
N ARG A 95 12.17 -13.77 -45.38
CA ARG A 95 12.34 -15.19 -45.70
C ARG A 95 12.94 -15.37 -47.08
#